data_AF-A0A357Y8K3-F1
#
_entry.id   AF-A0A357Y8K3-F1
#
_cell.length_a   1.000
_cell.length_b   1.000
_cell.length_c   1.000
_cell.angle_alpha   90.00
_cell.angle_beta   90.00
_cell.angle_gamma   90.00
#
_symmetry.space_group_name_H-M   'P 1'
#
loop_
_entity.id
_entity.type
_entity.pdbx_description
1 polymer ?
#
loop_
_entity_poly.entity_id
_entity_poly.type
_entity_poly.pdbx_seq_one_letter_code
_entity_poly.pdbx_strand_id
1 'polypeptide(L)'
;MQSGFIQILIILALLVVIISLLGVSLGELFSNKTLKDNFSYVFGGIKFVWKNYLLAPVKIIFGTFKDLLWEPLAGSLEKLKK
;
A
#
# COMPACT_ATOMS: atom_id res chain seq x y z
N MET A 1 10.42 11.64 8.31
CA MET A 1 8.96 11.69 8.12
C MET A 1 8.51 12.32 6.79
N GLN A 2 9.25 13.24 6.16
CA GLN A 2 8.83 13.86 4.89
C GLN A 2 8.96 12.98 3.62
N SER A 3 9.89 12.03 3.59
CA SER A 3 10.09 11.16 2.40
C SER A 3 8.92 10.18 2.15
N GLY A 4 8.30 9.67 3.22
CA GLY A 4 7.18 8.72 3.10
C GLY A 4 5.91 9.34 2.53
N PHE A 5 5.66 10.63 2.78
CA PHE A 5 4.48 11.31 2.26
C PHE A 5 4.54 11.46 0.73
N ILE A 6 5.71 11.82 0.20
CA ILE A 6 5.92 11.95 -1.25
C ILE A 6 5.83 10.59 -1.94
N GLN A 7 6.37 9.52 -1.34
CA GLN A 7 6.21 8.16 -1.86
C GLN A 7 4.75 7.72 -1.92
N ILE A 8 3.95 8.05 -0.91
CA ILE A 8 2.50 7.75 -0.92
C ILE A 8 1.80 8.50 -2.07
N LEU A 9 2.11 9.77 -2.29
CA LEU A 9 1.55 10.52 -3.40
C LEU A 9 1.91 9.91 -4.77
N ILE A 10 3.16 9.47 -4.93
CA ILE A 10 3.61 8.78 -6.16
C ILE A 10 2.85 7.46 -6.33
N ILE A 11 2.69 6.66 -5.28
CA ILE A 11 1.93 5.40 -5.33
C ILE A 11 0.45 5.66 -5.70
N LEU A 12 -0.17 6.69 -5.11
CA LEU A 12 -1.55 7.06 -5.44
C LEU A 12 -1.67 7.49 -6.91
N ALA A 13 -0.74 8.31 -7.42
CA ALA A 13 -0.72 8.69 -8.82
C ALA A 13 -0.57 7.48 -9.75
N LEU A 14 0.32 6.54 -9.42
CA LEU A 14 0.50 5.30 -10.18
C LEU A 14 -0.75 4.42 -10.17
N LEU A 15 -1.44 4.31 -9.03
CA LEU A 15 -2.72 3.59 -8.94
C LEU A 15 -3.76 4.18 -9.89
N VAL A 16 -3.87 5.50 -9.98
CA VAL A 16 -4.79 6.16 -10.91
C VAL A 16 -4.43 5.85 -12.36
N VAL A 17 -3.13 5.87 -12.71
CA VAL A 17 -2.67 5.49 -14.05
C VAL A 17 -3.02 4.04 -14.36
N ILE A 18 -2.77 3.10 -13.45
CA ILE A 18 -3.09 1.68 -13.63
C ILE A 18 -4.60 1.48 -13.85
N ILE A 19 -5.44 2.10 -13.03
CA ILE A 19 -6.90 2.02 -13.18
C ILE A 19 -7.34 2.58 -14.54
N SER A 20 -6.72 3.69 -14.97
CA SER A 20 -6.98 4.30 -16.28
C SER A 20 -6.55 3.41 -17.45
N LEU A 21 -5.43 2.68 -17.31
CA LEU A 21 -4.96 1.70 -18.30
C LEU A 21 -5.90 0.48 -18.43
N LEU A 22 -6.66 0.17 -17.38
CA LEU A 22 -7.71 -0.85 -17.43
C LEU A 22 -9.00 -0.35 -18.11
N GLY A 23 -8.98 0.87 -18.67
CA GLY A 23 -10.10 1.45 -19.41
C GLY A 23 -11.18 2.08 -18.53
N VAL A 24 -10.90 2.30 -17.23
CA VAL A 24 -11.86 2.90 -16.29
C VAL A 24 -11.31 4.24 -15.82
N SER A 25 -12.05 5.33 -16.04
CA SER A 25 -11.68 6.62 -15.45
C SER A 25 -12.12 6.72 -13.99
N LEU A 26 -11.39 7.49 -13.16
CA LEU A 26 -11.83 7.77 -11.79
C LEU A 26 -13.22 8.45 -11.76
N GLY A 27 -13.49 9.33 -12.73
CA GLY A 27 -14.78 10.00 -12.86
C GLY A 27 -15.93 9.01 -13.08
N GLU A 28 -15.74 8.04 -13.97
CA GLU A 28 -16.70 6.94 -14.19
C GLU A 28 -16.86 6.07 -12.95
N LEU A 29 -15.78 5.79 -12.23
CA LEU A 29 -15.79 5.04 -10.98
C LEU A 29 -16.72 5.67 -9.91
N PHE A 30 -16.81 7.00 -9.87
CA PHE A 30 -17.65 7.71 -8.91
C PHE A 30 -19.04 8.09 -9.44
N SER A 31 -19.22 8.21 -10.76
CA SER A 31 -20.50 8.59 -11.39
C SER A 31 -21.34 7.40 -11.83
N ASN A 32 -20.71 6.28 -12.21
CA ASN A 32 -21.41 5.08 -12.63
C ASN A 32 -21.70 4.18 -11.41
N LYS A 33 -22.99 4.01 -11.10
CA LYS A 33 -23.44 3.20 -9.96
C LYS A 33 -22.96 1.75 -10.05
N THR A 34 -22.98 1.14 -11.24
CA THR A 34 -22.57 -0.24 -11.45
C THR A 34 -21.08 -0.43 -11.22
N LEU A 35 -20.23 0.47 -11.73
CA LEU A 35 -18.78 0.41 -11.48
C LEU A 35 -18.47 0.61 -10.01
N LYS A 36 -19.11 1.60 -9.37
CA LYS A 36 -18.96 1.87 -7.94
C LYS A 36 -19.31 0.65 -7.08
N ASP A 37 -20.44 0.00 -7.36
CA ASP A 37 -20.90 -1.17 -6.60
C ASP A 37 -19.96 -2.37 -6.78
N ASN A 38 -19.50 -2.64 -8.02
CA ASN A 38 -18.54 -3.71 -8.30
C ASN A 38 -17.17 -3.47 -7.63
N PHE A 39 -16.60 -2.27 -7.76
CA PHE A 39 -15.33 -1.93 -7.12
C PHE A 39 -15.44 -1.96 -5.59
N SER A 40 -16.55 -1.49 -5.03
CA SER A 40 -16.81 -1.57 -3.59
C SER A 40 -16.86 -3.02 -3.10
N TYR A 41 -17.52 -3.90 -3.84
CA TYR A 41 -17.57 -5.34 -3.52
C TYR A 41 -16.18 -5.99 -3.55
N VAL A 42 -15.43 -5.79 -4.64
CA VAL A 42 -14.09 -6.35 -4.80
C VAL A 42 -13.14 -5.81 -3.73
N PHE A 43 -13.13 -4.50 -3.52
CA PHE A 43 -12.27 -3.86 -2.51
C PHE A 43 -12.66 -4.29 -1.10
N GLY A 44 -13.96 -4.50 -0.83
CA GLY A 44 -14.47 -5.07 0.41
C GLY A 44 -13.92 -6.47 0.67
N GLY A 45 -13.95 -7.34 -0.35
CA GLY A 45 -13.38 -8.69 -0.28
C GLY A 45 -11.86 -8.68 -0.04
N ILE A 46 -11.13 -7.85 -0.79
CA ILE A 46 -9.68 -7.67 -0.59
C ILE A 46 -9.38 -7.20 0.84
N LYS A 47 -10.14 -6.21 1.34
CA LYS A 47 -9.99 -5.68 2.70
C LYS A 47 -10.30 -6.74 3.75
N PHE A 48 -11.31 -7.59 3.53
CA PHE A 48 -11.63 -8.71 4.40
C PHE A 48 -10.48 -9.71 4.43
N VAL A 49 -9.98 -10.14 3.28
CA VAL A 49 -8.85 -11.07 3.19
C VAL A 49 -7.61 -10.49 3.85
N TRP A 50 -7.30 -9.23 3.56
CA TRP A 50 -6.17 -8.52 4.15
C TRP A 50 -6.26 -8.49 5.67
N LYS A 51 -7.38 -8.04 6.22
CA LYS A 51 -7.55 -7.90 7.67
C LYS A 51 -7.57 -9.22 8.42
N ASN A 52 -8.24 -10.24 7.87
CA ASN A 52 -8.46 -11.49 8.60
C ASN A 52 -7.35 -12.52 8.39
N TYR A 53 -6.63 -12.48 7.26
CA TYR A 53 -5.65 -13.52 6.94
C TYR A 53 -4.23 -12.97 6.74
N LEU A 54 -4.07 -11.84 6.06
CA LEU A 54 -2.73 -11.37 5.66
C LEU A 54 -2.09 -10.43 6.69
N LEU A 55 -2.89 -9.70 7.47
CA LEU A 55 -2.39 -8.67 8.38
C LEU A 55 -1.50 -9.26 9.49
N ALA A 56 -1.90 -10.40 10.06
CA ALA A 56 -1.12 -11.07 11.11
C ALA A 56 0.25 -11.58 10.60
N PRO A 57 0.35 -12.41 9.55
CA PRO A 57 1.64 -12.88 9.05
C PRO A 57 2.50 -11.72 8.52
N VAL A 58 1.92 -10.72 7.87
CA VAL A 58 2.67 -9.54 7.40
C VAL A 58 3.30 -8.79 8.57
N LYS A 59 2.59 -8.61 9.68
CA LYS A 59 3.15 -7.97 10.88
C LYS A 59 4.31 -8.78 11.46
N ILE A 60 4.20 -10.10 11.51
CA ILE A 60 5.28 -10.97 12.00
C ILE A 60 6.50 -10.85 11.09
N ILE A 61 6.33 -11.04 9.78
CA ILE A 61 7.41 -10.95 8.79
C ILE A 61 8.07 -9.58 8.85
N PHE A 62 7.28 -8.50 8.90
CA PHE A 62 7.81 -7.15 8.93
C PHE A 62 8.55 -6.84 10.24
N GLY A 63 8.03 -7.31 11.38
CA GLY A 63 8.72 -7.22 12.67
C GLY A 63 10.06 -7.94 12.64
N THR A 64 10.07 -9.21 12.23
CA THR A 64 11.30 -10.01 12.12
C THR A 64 12.31 -9.39 11.14
N PHE A 65 11.85 -8.91 9.99
CA PHE A 65 12.70 -8.20 9.03
C PHE A 65 13.30 -6.93 9.65
N LYS A 66 12.49 -6.15 10.36
CA LYS A 66 12.91 -4.92 11.01
C LYS A 66 13.99 -5.20 12.07
N ASP A 67 13.76 -6.19 12.92
CA ASP A 67 14.65 -6.49 14.04
C ASP A 67 15.95 -7.15 13.59
N LEU A 68 15.90 -8.07 12.61
CA LEU A 68 17.08 -8.80 12.14
C LEU A 68 17.92 -8.04 11.13
N LEU A 69 17.29 -7.27 10.24
CA LEU A 69 17.97 -6.63 9.13
C LEU A 69 17.99 -5.12 9.30
N TRP A 70 16.83 -4.49 9.46
CA TRP A 70 16.73 -3.04 9.37
C TRP A 70 17.42 -2.31 10.53
N GLU A 71 17.19 -2.72 11.78
CA GLU A 71 17.76 -2.05 12.96
C GLU A 71 19.30 -2.16 13.04
N PRO A 72 19.92 -3.34 12.84
CA PRO A 72 21.38 -3.45 12.80
C PRO A 72 22.01 -2.63 11.67
N LEU A 73 21.40 -2.64 10.48
CA LEU A 73 21.87 -1.87 9.34
C LEU A 73 21.76 -0.37 9.61
N ALA A 74 20.61 0.12 10.10
CA ALA A 74 20.41 1.52 10.43
C ALA A 74 21.40 2.02 11.49
N GLY A 75 21.60 1.24 12.57
CA GLY A 75 22.57 1.57 13.61
C GLY A 75 24.02 1.58 13.12
N SER A 76 24.37 0.72 12.18
CA SER A 76 25.71 0.71 11.56
C SER A 76 25.92 1.94 10.67
N LEU A 77 24.91 2.32 9.88
CA LEU A 77 24.97 3.52 9.04
C LEU A 77 25.03 4.80 9.87
N GLU A 78 24.34 4.85 11.01
CA GLU A 78 24.39 5.99 11.92
C GLU A 78 25.79 6.17 12.55
N LYS A 79 26.46 5.07 12.89
CA LYS A 79 27.86 5.10 13.36
C LYS A 79 28.84 5.58 12.30
N LEU A 80 28.61 5.26 11.01
CA LEU A 80 29.47 5.71 9.90
C LEU A 80 29.27 7.18 9.53
N LYS A 81 28.17 7.80 9.97
CA LYS A 81 27.87 9.21 9.71
C LYS A 81 28.49 10.15 10.77
N LYS A 82 28.91 9.63 11.92
CA LYS A 82 29.66 10.35 12.95
C LYS A 82 31.16 10.29 12.68
#